data_AF-A0A0A9EBH7-F1
#
_entry.id   AF-A0A0A9EBH7-F1
#
_cell.length_a   1.000
_cell.length_b   1.000
_cell.length_c   1.000
_cell.angle_alpha   90.00
_cell.angle_beta   90.00
_cell.angle_gamma   90.00
#
_symmetry.space_group_name_H-M   'P 1'
#
loop_
_entity.id
_entity.type
_entity.pdbx_description
1 polymer ?
#
loop_
_entity_poly.entity_id
_entity_poly.type
_entity_poly.pdbx_seq_one_letter_code
_entity_poly.pdbx_strand_id
1 'polypeptide(L)' 'MLFFDDEVRNIIATNKLGVCCVRVENGITLEKLRMGLSNFAKTSATPKAEPTEMELRRFFKTSADPKAEPTES' A
#
# COMPACT_ATOMS: atom_id res chain seq x y z
N MET A 1 -14.25 4.05 -2.10
CA MET A 1 -14.75 3.04 -3.05
C MET A 1 -14.22 1.66 -2.65
N LEU A 2 -15.05 0.63 -2.76
CA LEU A 2 -14.71 -0.78 -2.52
C LEU A 2 -14.74 -1.51 -3.87
N PHE A 3 -13.70 -2.27 -4.18
CA PHE A 3 -13.47 -2.88 -5.49
C PHE A 3 -13.11 -4.37 -5.34
N PHE A 4 -13.75 -5.23 -6.13
CA PHE A 4 -13.52 -6.67 -6.16
C PHE A 4 -13.13 -7.08 -7.58
N ASP A 5 -12.03 -7.81 -7.71
CA ASP A 5 -11.51 -8.27 -9.00
C ASP A 5 -10.65 -9.53 -8.78
N ASP A 6 -10.62 -10.44 -9.74
CA ASP A 6 -9.84 -11.67 -9.69
C ASP A 6 -8.40 -11.47 -10.20
N GLU A 7 -8.21 -10.51 -11.10
CA GLU A 7 -6.92 -10.15 -11.67
C GLU A 7 -6.08 -9.31 -10.72
N VAL A 8 -4.95 -9.87 -10.28
CA VAL A 8 -4.02 -9.19 -9.36
C VAL A 8 -3.50 -7.85 -9.93
N ARG A 9 -3.40 -7.72 -11.26
CA ARG A 9 -2.97 -6.48 -11.93
C ARG A 9 -3.94 -5.34 -11.67
N ASN A 10 -5.25 -5.61 -11.73
CA ASN A 10 -6.29 -4.61 -11.50
C ASN A 10 -6.30 -4.18 -10.03
N ILE A 11 -6.10 -5.12 -9.11
CA ILE A 11 -5.98 -4.85 -7.68
C ILE A 11 -4.81 -3.90 -7.39
N ILE A 12 -3.61 -4.18 -7.93
CA ILE A 12 -2.43 -3.34 -7.71
C ILE A 12 -2.62 -1.95 -8.30
N ALA A 13 -3.14 -1.85 -9.52
CA ALA A 13 -3.36 -0.57 -10.19
C ALA A 13 -4.38 0.30 -9.42
N THR A 14 -5.50 -0.29 -9.02
CA THR A 14 -6.62 0.42 -8.39
C THR A 14 -6.34 0.77 -6.94
N ASN A 15 -5.58 -0.05 -6.21
CA ASN A 15 -5.18 0.23 -4.82
C ASN A 15 -4.29 1.50 -4.72
N LYS A 16 -3.46 1.76 -5.74
CA LYS A 16 -2.65 3.00 -5.80
C LYS A 16 -3.50 4.27 -5.83
N LEU A 17 -4.76 4.16 -6.27
CA LEU A 17 -5.72 5.27 -6.30
C LEU A 17 -6.45 5.46 -4.96
N GLY A 18 -6.07 4.74 -3.90
CA GLY A 18 -6.69 4.83 -2.58
C GLY A 18 -8.01 4.06 -2.46
N VAL A 19 -8.30 3.17 -3.40
CA VAL A 19 -9.49 2.31 -3.40
C VAL A 19 -9.23 1.08 -2.53
N CYS A 20 -10.21 0.69 -1.71
CA CYS A 20 -10.13 -0.55 -0.96
C CYS A 20 -10.37 -1.72 -1.93
N CYS A 21 -9.34 -2.51 -2.20
CA CYS A 21 -9.38 -3.58 -3.19
C CYS A 21 -9.35 -4.96 -2.52
N VAL A 22 -10.18 -5.89 -3.00
CA VAL A 22 -10.26 -7.27 -2.52
C VAL A 22 -10.11 -8.23 -3.70
N ARG A 23 -9.06 -9.05 -3.68
CA ARG A 23 -8.86 -10.09 -4.71
C ARG A 23 -9.81 -11.26 -4.51
N VAL A 24 -10.49 -11.70 -5.57
CA VAL A 24 -11.51 -12.77 -5.54
C VAL A 24 -11.27 -13.83 -6.60
N GLU A 25 -10.46 -14.84 -6.30
CA GLU A 25 -10.01 -15.84 -7.29
C GLU A 25 -11.13 -16.71 -7.90
N ASN A 26 -12.24 -16.92 -7.19
CA ASN A 26 -13.39 -17.72 -7.65
C ASN A 26 -14.69 -16.90 -7.63
N GLY A 27 -14.59 -15.60 -7.93
CA GLY A 27 -15.69 -14.66 -7.79
C GLY A 27 -16.02 -14.34 -6.34
N ILE A 28 -17.07 -13.54 -6.16
CA ILE A 28 -17.44 -12.99 -4.86
C ILE A 28 -18.19 -14.03 -4.03
N THR A 29 -17.61 -14.42 -2.89
CA THR A 29 -18.31 -15.17 -1.85
C THR A 29 -18.84 -14.23 -0.76
N LEU A 30 -19.83 -14.68 0.01
CA LEU A 30 -20.36 -13.91 1.14
C LEU A 30 -19.26 -13.57 2.17
N GLU A 31 -18.30 -14.47 2.36
CA GLU A 31 -17.13 -14.24 3.21
C GLU A 31 -16.26 -13.09 2.69
N LYS A 32 -15.91 -13.11 1.39
CA LYS A 32 -15.11 -12.04 0.78
C LYS A 32 -15.82 -10.70 0.80
N LEU A 33 -17.14 -10.69 0.58
CA LEU A 33 -17.96 -9.48 0.69
C LEU A 33 -17.91 -8.91 2.11
N ARG A 34 -18.14 -9.73 3.14
CA ARG A 34 -18.07 -9.31 4.55
C ARG A 34 -16.70 -8.78 4.93
N MET A 35 -15.64 -9.48 4.53
CA MET A 35 -14.26 -9.06 4.74
C MET A 35 -13.98 -7.70 4.08
N GLY A 36 -14.39 -7.53 2.82
CA GLY A 36 -14.22 -6.28 2.10
C GLY A 36 -14.93 -5.09 2.76
N LEU A 37 -16.18 -5.28 3.17
CA LEU A 37 -16.95 -4.25 3.88
C LEU A 37 -16.31 -3.88 5.23
N SER A 38 -15.83 -4.87 6.00
CA SER A 38 -15.15 -4.61 7.28
C SER A 38 -13.85 -3.82 7.08
N ASN A 39 -13.04 -4.20 6.08
CA ASN A 39 -11.80 -3.49 5.76
C ASN A 39 -12.06 -2.06 5.27
N PHE A 40 -13.09 -1.88 4.44
CA PHE A 40 -13.48 -0.57 3.95
C PHE A 40 -13.89 0.36 5.09
N ALA A 41 -14.74 -0.12 6.01
CA ALA A 41 -15.18 0.66 7.18
C ALA A 41 -14.00 1.10 8.08
N LYS A 42 -13.03 0.22 8.33
CA LYS A 42 -11.82 0.53 9.11
C LYS A 42 -10.94 1.58 8.43
N THR A 43 -10.80 1.47 7.12
CA THR A 43 -9.99 2.41 6.31
C THR A 43 -10.67 3.77 6.19
N SER A 44 -12.00 3.83 6.14
CA SER A 44 -12.74 5.10 6.14
C SER A 44 -12.72 5.83 7.48
N ALA A 45 -12.54 5.10 8.58
CA ALA A 45 -12.51 5.67 9.93
C ALA A 45 -11.12 6.18 10.36
N THR A 46 -10.08 5.87 9.59
CA THR A 46 -8.72 6.31 9.84
C THR A 46 -8.28 7.23 8.70
N PRO A 47 -8.01 8.52 8.94
CA PRO A 47 -7.20 9.28 8.00
C PRO A 47 -5.91 8.50 7.80
N LYS A 48 -5.49 8.27 6.55
CA LYS A 48 -4.10 7.83 6.31
C LYS A 48 -3.23 8.84 7.05
N ALA A 49 -2.50 8.39 8.07
CA ALA A 49 -1.52 9.23 8.71
C ALA A 49 -0.59 9.72 7.60
N GLU A 50 -0.53 11.04 7.40
CA GLU A 50 0.55 11.66 6.65
C GLU A 50 1.85 11.08 7.23
N PRO A 51 2.74 10.51 6.38
CA PRO A 51 4.00 9.99 6.87
C PRO A 51 4.68 11.10 7.67
N THR A 52 5.06 10.78 8.90
CA THR A 52 5.63 11.79 9.78
C THR A 52 6.91 12.34 9.14
N GLU A 53 7.22 13.61 9.38
CA GLU A 53 8.49 14.23 8.98
C GLU A 53 9.71 13.34 9.33
N MET A 54 9.62 12.59 10.43
CA MET A 54 10.66 11.65 10.86
C MET A 54 10.78 10.42 9.95
N GLU A 55 9.66 9.86 9.49
CA GLU A 55 9.64 8.74 8.55
C GLU A 55 10.14 9.17 7.17
N LEU A 56 9.67 10.33 6.67
CA LEU A 56 10.15 10.92 5.41
C LEU A 56 11.67 11.13 5.46
N ARG A 57 12.18 11.76 6.54
CA ARG A 57 13.63 11.94 6.73
C ARG A 57 14.40 10.63 6.73
N ARG A 58 13.83 9.54 7.27
CA ARG A 58 14.49 8.24 7.29
C ARG A 58 14.56 7.60 5.90
N PHE A 59 13.49 7.70 5.11
CA PHE A 59 13.46 7.24 3.72
C PHE A 59 14.46 7.98 2.82
N PHE A 60 14.58 9.30 2.97
CA PHE A 60 15.52 10.10 2.18
C PHE A 60 16.97 10.08 2.71
N LYS A 61 17.19 9.67 3.97
CA LYS A 61 18.54 9.49 4.52
C LYS A 61 19.19 8.18 4.06
N THR A 62 18.41 7.14 3.74
CA THR A 62 18.96 5.87 3.24
C THR A 62 19.49 5.92 1.81
N SER A 63 19.31 7.03 1.08
CA SER A 63 19.80 7.21 -0.29
C SER A 63 21.10 8.01 -0.39
N ALA A 64 21.75 8.35 0.73
CA ALA A 64 22.99 9.13 0.71
C ALA A 64 24.04 8.55 1.66
N ASP A 65 24.77 7.54 1.17
CA ASP A 65 26.18 7.33 1.53
C ASP A 65 26.96 6.94 0.25
N PRO A 66 27.67 7.89 -0.38
CA PRO A 66 28.82 7.59 -1.21
C PRO A 66 30.10 7.99 -0.47
N LYS A 67 30.91 7.00 -0.04
CA LYS A 67 32.39 6.99 0.01
C LYS A 67 32.86 5.80 0.85
N ALA A 68 33.89 5.07 0.47
CA ALA A 68 35.19 5.61 0.13
C ALA A 68 35.92 4.82 -0.98
N GLU A 69 36.45 5.57 -1.94
CA GLU A 69 37.69 5.19 -2.64
C GLU A 69 38.86 5.27 -1.63
N PRO A 70 39.78 4.29 -1.61
CA PRO A 70 41.12 4.50 -1.13
C PRO A 70 42.03 4.86 -2.33
N THR A 71 42.59 6.06 -2.31
CA THR A 71 43.73 6.45 -3.16
C THR A 71 45.04 5.97 -2.52
N GLU A 72 45.98 5.61 -3.39
CA GLU A 72 47.29 4.97 -3.26
C GLU A 72 48.20 5.33 -2.05
N SER A 73 48.96 4.33 -1.60
CA SER A 73 50.44 4.38 -1.45
C SER A 73 51.02 2.96 -1.51
#